data_AF-A0A8T6N3M9-F1
#
_entry.id   AF-A0A8T6N3M9-F1
#
_cell.length_a   1.000
_cell.length_b   1.000
_cell.length_c   1.000
_cell.angle_alpha   90.00
_cell.angle_beta   90.00
_cell.angle_gamma   90.00
#
_symmetry.space_group_name_H-M   'P 1'
#
loop_
_entity.id
_entity.type
_entity.pdbx_description
1 polymer ?
#
loop_
_entity_poly.entity_id
_entity_poly.type
_entity_poly.pdbx_seq_one_letter_code
_entity_poly.pdbx_strand_id
1 'polypeptide(L)'
;EQSAEALRGGKGHLVRTFSEFSFGMNPRARRGLGLLEDQCWRGGAMFAFGNNTVLGGTASVHTNIRGLMTAPTIEIDGKPLMMEGKYTPRLT
;
A
#
# COMPACT_ATOMS: atom_id res chain seq x y z
N GLU A 1 6.42 23.67 -3.82
CA GLU A 1 7.78 23.98 -4.33
C GLU A 1 8.76 22.80 -4.22
N GLN A 2 8.91 22.13 -3.06
CA GLN A 2 9.89 21.05 -2.89
C GLN A 2 9.66 19.77 -3.72
N SER A 3 8.42 19.47 -4.14
CA SER A 3 8.17 18.35 -5.08
C SER A 3 8.82 18.58 -6.46
N ALA A 4 8.98 19.84 -6.88
CA ALA A 4 9.69 20.18 -8.11
C ALA A 4 11.22 20.04 -7.95
N GLU A 5 11.74 20.23 -6.73
CA GLU A 5 13.16 20.05 -6.38
C GLU A 5 13.63 18.60 -6.63
N ALA A 6 12.81 17.62 -6.23
CA ALA A 6 13.11 16.19 -6.44
C ALA A 6 13.16 15.81 -7.93
N LEU A 7 12.34 16.46 -8.77
CA LEU A 7 12.42 16.33 -10.23
C LEU A 7 13.66 17.01 -10.81
N ARG A 8 14.10 18.14 -10.23
CA ARG A 8 15.29 18.90 -10.67
C ARG A 8 16.62 18.24 -10.27
N GLY A 9 16.66 17.49 -9.17
CA GLY A 9 17.86 16.82 -8.65
C GLY A 9 18.17 15.42 -9.24
N GLY A 10 17.56 15.03 -10.36
CA GLY A 10 17.77 13.72 -11.00
C GLY A 10 17.12 12.52 -10.28
N LYS A 11 16.52 12.74 -9.10
CA LYS A 11 15.85 11.72 -8.27
C LYS A 11 14.38 11.50 -8.61
N GLY A 12 13.86 12.17 -9.65
CA GLY A 12 12.46 12.06 -10.07
C GLY A 12 12.01 10.62 -10.42
N HIS A 13 12.95 9.75 -10.81
CA HIS A 13 12.66 8.33 -11.07
C HIS A 13 12.23 7.57 -9.81
N LEU A 14 12.71 7.97 -8.62
CA LEU A 14 12.36 7.35 -7.33
C LEU A 14 10.90 7.57 -6.93
N VAL A 15 10.20 8.54 -7.55
CA VAL A 15 8.75 8.74 -7.32
C VAL A 15 7.93 7.51 -7.77
N ARG A 16 8.47 6.70 -8.68
CA ARG A 16 7.83 5.47 -9.17
C ARG A 16 8.21 4.22 -8.36
N THR A 17 9.03 4.36 -7.32
CA THR A 17 9.41 3.23 -6.46
C THR A 17 8.19 2.74 -5.69
N PHE A 18 7.92 1.44 -5.74
CA PHE A 18 6.91 0.82 -4.87
C PHE A 18 7.42 0.84 -3.43
N SER A 19 6.69 1.49 -2.52
CA SER A 19 7.16 1.75 -1.16
C SER A 19 6.55 0.84 -0.12
N GLU A 20 5.23 0.61 -0.18
CA GLU A 20 4.49 -0.08 0.88
C GLU A 20 3.41 -0.97 0.27
N PHE A 21 3.19 -2.12 0.90
CA PHE A 21 2.03 -2.97 0.69
C PHE A 21 1.49 -3.42 2.04
N SER A 22 0.19 -3.30 2.23
CA SER A 22 -0.50 -3.78 3.43
C SER A 22 -1.91 -4.24 3.09
N PHE A 23 -2.50 -5.08 3.94
CA PHE A 23 -3.88 -5.52 3.81
C PHE A 23 -4.60 -5.42 5.16
N GLY A 24 -5.85 -5.02 5.12
CA GLY A 24 -6.64 -4.83 6.33
C GLY A 24 -7.11 -6.14 6.92
N MET A 25 -7.13 -6.21 8.24
CA MET A 25 -7.50 -7.42 9.01
C MET A 25 -8.60 -7.16 10.05
N ASN A 26 -9.03 -5.91 10.23
CA ASN A 26 -10.07 -5.56 11.18
C ASN A 26 -11.47 -5.85 10.58
N PRO A 27 -12.23 -6.85 11.10
CA PRO A 27 -13.58 -7.14 10.63
C PRO A 27 -14.61 -6.06 10.99
N ARG A 28 -14.30 -5.21 11.97
CA ARG A 28 -15.19 -4.13 12.42
C ARG A 28 -15.01 -2.85 11.63
N ALA A 29 -13.88 -2.71 10.93
CA ALA A 29 -13.61 -1.53 10.15
C ALA A 29 -14.53 -1.45 8.91
N ARG A 30 -14.84 -0.24 8.46
CA ARG A 30 -15.71 -0.01 7.30
C ARG A 30 -15.03 0.85 6.25
N ARG A 31 -15.13 0.45 4.98
CA ARG A 31 -14.65 1.24 3.85
C ARG A 31 -15.39 2.58 3.74
N GLY A 32 -14.66 3.65 3.45
CA GLY A 32 -15.17 4.97 3.12
C GLY A 32 -15.31 5.91 4.31
N LEU A 33 -14.80 5.55 5.48
CA LEU A 33 -14.82 6.41 6.67
C LEU A 33 -13.53 7.21 6.87
N GLY A 34 -12.57 7.06 5.97
CA GLY A 34 -11.32 7.82 5.94
C GLY A 34 -10.09 6.92 5.99
N LEU A 35 -8.94 7.55 5.75
CA LEU A 35 -7.66 6.86 5.52
C LEU A 35 -7.28 5.87 6.64
N LEU A 36 -7.53 6.20 7.91
CA LEU A 36 -7.16 5.32 9.04
C LEU A 36 -8.03 4.07 9.11
N GLU A 37 -9.34 4.23 8.89
CA GLU A 37 -10.28 3.12 8.90
C GLU A 37 -10.06 2.22 7.67
N ASP A 38 -9.90 2.84 6.50
CA ASP A 38 -9.71 2.15 5.22
C ASP A 38 -8.44 1.31 5.19
N GLN A 39 -7.38 1.74 5.88
CA GLN A 39 -6.14 0.96 6.03
C GLN A 39 -6.36 -0.34 6.82
N CYS A 40 -7.28 -0.35 7.78
CA CYS A 40 -7.52 -1.50 8.64
C CYS A 40 -8.65 -2.40 8.13
N TRP A 41 -9.45 -1.94 7.16
CA TRP A 41 -10.64 -2.63 6.66
C TRP A 41 -10.35 -4.02 6.08
N ARG A 42 -10.92 -5.06 6.70
CA ARG A 42 -10.79 -6.43 6.21
C ARG A 42 -11.49 -6.60 4.87
N GLY A 43 -10.68 -6.84 3.84
CA GLY A 43 -11.11 -6.96 2.44
C GLY A 43 -10.52 -5.88 1.54
N GLY A 44 -9.82 -4.89 2.10
CA GLY A 44 -9.00 -3.95 1.36
C GLY A 44 -7.51 -4.24 1.45
N ALA A 45 -6.75 -3.72 0.49
CA ALA A 45 -5.30 -3.63 0.54
C ALA A 45 -4.85 -2.21 0.18
N MET A 46 -3.81 -1.72 0.85
CA MET A 46 -3.20 -0.43 0.55
C MET A 46 -1.85 -0.68 -0.11
N PHE A 47 -1.54 0.11 -1.13
CA PHE A 47 -0.23 0.16 -1.72
C PHE A 47 0.24 1.60 -1.86
N ALA A 48 1.55 1.80 -1.93
CA ALA A 48 2.12 3.13 -2.01
C ALA A 48 3.29 3.20 -3.00
N PHE A 49 3.48 4.39 -3.58
CA PHE A 49 4.64 4.73 -4.39
C PHE A 49 5.38 5.96 -3.84
N GLY A 50 6.71 5.90 -3.87
CA GLY A 50 7.61 6.98 -3.53
C GLY A 50 8.52 6.64 -2.34
N ASN A 51 8.45 7.44 -1.28
CA ASN A 51 9.34 7.32 -0.14
C ASN A 51 9.14 5.99 0.61
N ASN A 52 10.22 5.24 0.81
CA ASN A 52 10.22 4.00 1.59
C ASN A 52 11.29 3.95 2.70
N THR A 53 11.91 5.08 3.04
CA THR A 53 13.02 5.10 4.01
C THR A 53 12.58 4.71 5.41
N VAL A 54 11.32 4.98 5.77
CA VAL A 54 10.74 4.59 7.07
C VAL A 54 10.63 3.07 7.21
N LEU A 55 10.50 2.35 6.10
CA LEU A 55 10.46 0.88 6.07
C LEU A 55 11.83 0.25 5.77
N GLY A 56 12.92 1.04 5.80
CA GLY A 56 14.28 0.57 5.56
C GLY A 56 14.70 0.52 4.10
N GLY A 57 13.90 1.07 3.17
CA GLY A 57 14.31 1.22 1.78
C GLY A 57 15.22 2.44 1.53
N THR A 58 15.67 2.59 0.28
CA THR A 58 16.64 3.64 -0.11
C THR A 58 16.02 4.79 -0.92
N ALA A 59 14.75 4.69 -1.29
CA ALA A 59 14.07 5.72 -2.06
C ALA A 59 13.65 6.88 -1.15
N SER A 60 14.45 7.95 -1.19
CA SER A 60 14.22 9.18 -0.43
C SER A 60 13.69 10.27 -1.35
N VAL A 61 12.37 10.46 -1.33
CA VAL A 61 11.62 11.51 -2.04
C VAL A 61 10.50 12.05 -1.14
N HIS A 62 9.92 13.20 -1.45
CA HIS A 62 8.80 13.73 -0.64
C HIS A 62 7.45 13.06 -0.93
N THR A 63 7.32 12.45 -2.10
CA THR A 63 6.06 11.83 -2.53
C THR A 63 5.87 10.49 -1.82
N ASN A 64 4.69 10.25 -1.26
CA ASN A 64 4.20 8.94 -0.87
C ASN A 64 2.70 8.90 -1.25
N ILE A 65 2.42 8.47 -2.48
CA ILE A 65 1.06 8.40 -3.01
C ILE A 65 0.51 7.02 -2.67
N ARG A 66 -0.62 7.00 -1.99
CA ARG A 66 -1.28 5.78 -1.53
C ARG A 66 -2.53 5.48 -2.33
N GLY A 67 -2.74 4.20 -2.64
CA GLY A 67 -3.92 3.69 -3.32
C GLY A 67 -4.57 2.56 -2.54
N LEU A 68 -5.90 2.59 -2.45
CA LEU A 68 -6.70 1.54 -1.81
C LEU A 68 -7.27 0.60 -2.89
N MET A 69 -6.94 -0.68 -2.79
CA MET A 69 -7.58 -1.78 -3.53
C MET A 69 -8.79 -2.26 -2.74
N THR A 70 -9.96 -2.29 -3.37
CA THR A 70 -11.22 -2.60 -2.67
C THR A 70 -11.70 -4.04 -2.76
N ALA A 71 -11.16 -4.81 -3.71
CA ALA A 71 -11.44 -6.23 -3.88
C ALA A 71 -10.19 -6.95 -4.42
N PRO A 72 -9.07 -6.92 -3.69
CA PRO A 72 -7.82 -7.50 -4.15
C PRO A 72 -7.88 -9.04 -4.07
N THR A 73 -7.12 -9.68 -4.96
CA THR A 73 -6.64 -11.04 -4.76
C THR A 73 -5.18 -10.95 -4.32
N ILE A 74 -4.86 -11.57 -3.19
CA ILE A 74 -3.54 -11.51 -2.54
C ILE A 74 -3.05 -12.93 -2.35
N GLU A 75 -1.89 -13.22 -2.91
CA GLU A 75 -1.19 -14.50 -2.78
C GLU A 75 0.19 -14.24 -2.19
N ILE A 76 0.61 -15.10 -1.26
CA ILE A 76 1.95 -15.09 -0.65
C ILE A 76 2.54 -16.48 -0.86
N ASP A 77 3.71 -16.55 -1.51
CA ASP A 77 4.41 -17.81 -1.82
C ASP A 77 3.51 -18.83 -2.56
N GLY A 78 2.68 -18.34 -3.48
CA GLY A 78 1.72 -19.15 -4.25
C GLY A 78 0.51 -19.62 -3.45
N LYS A 79 0.31 -19.12 -2.22
CA LYS A 79 -0.82 -19.50 -1.37
C LYS A 79 -1.81 -18.33 -1.25
N PRO A 80 -3.11 -18.56 -1.48
CA PRO A 80 -4.11 -17.51 -1.43
C PRO A 80 -4.35 -17.05 0.01
N LEU A 81 -4.15 -15.76 0.26
CA LEU A 81 -4.49 -15.10 1.52
C LEU A 81 -5.85 -14.39 1.44
N MET A 82 -6.14 -13.80 0.29
CA MET A 82 -7.39 -13.08 0.02
C MET A 82 -7.80 -13.31 -1.43
N MET A 83 -9.07 -13.58 -1.67
CA MET A 83 -9.63 -13.72 -3.03
C MET A 83 -10.78 -12.74 -3.19
N GLU A 84 -10.68 -11.80 -4.13
CA GLU A 84 -11.71 -10.78 -4.39
C GLU A 84 -12.18 -10.04 -3.11
N GLY A 85 -11.26 -9.66 -2.22
CA GLY A 85 -11.57 -9.01 -0.95
C GLY A 85 -12.09 -9.94 0.15
N LYS A 86 -12.16 -11.26 -0.07
CA LYS A 86 -12.52 -12.24 0.95
C LYS A 86 -11.27 -12.87 1.55
N TYR A 87 -11.05 -12.63 2.84
CA TYR A 87 -9.94 -13.23 3.59
C TYR A 87 -10.12 -14.75 3.71
N THR A 88 -9.08 -15.51 3.36
CA THR A 88 -9.06 -16.97 3.39
C THR A 88 -8.12 -17.46 4.50
N PRO A 89 -8.65 -18.00 5.62
CA PRO A 89 -7.82 -18.43 6.75
C PRO A 89 -7.14 -19.80 6.58
N ARG A 90 -7.40 -20.55 5.49
CA ARG A 90 -6.89 -21.92 5.32
C ARG A 90 -5.73 -21.97 4.32
N LEU A 91 -4.54 -22.25 4.88
CA LEU A 91 -3.39 -22.82 4.19
C LEU A 91 -3.49 -24.35 4.33
N THR A 92 -4.43 -24.99 3.62
CA THR A 92 -4.44 -26.46 3.48
C THR A 92 -4.04 -26.83 2.07
#